data_AF-A0A7W1ZKC9-F1
#
_entry.id   AF-A0A7W1ZKC9-F1
#
_cell.length_a   1.000
_cell.length_b   1.000
_cell.length_c   1.000
_cell.angle_alpha   90.00
_cell.angle_beta   90.00
_cell.angle_gamma   90.00
#
_symmetry.space_group_name_H-M   'P 1'
#
loop_
_entity.id
_entity.type
_entity.pdbx_description
1 polymer ?
#
loop_
_entity_poly.entity_id
_entity_poly.type
_entity_poly.pdbx_seq_one_letter_code
_entity_poly.pdbx_strand_id
1 'polypeptide(L)'
;MDSYNKDLKTFKRKSKDEIKDEIGNRDKREIKWSRAVINDIAKGKQYKFDETAVQESMYRPFVKASIYFSKELNEMQYQLPYLINAQKENSFICYVAGNRLDFSCFATKYLPNYAIYSLDPAQCLPLNRFEQNSNQPIGNITNWALNQFQTHYQSTAKAEARALARADESEESALANARASVPNHGAQITKQDIFYYTYGVLHSPQYRKKYEQNLKREFPRLPFYADFAQWRDWGKELMDLHINYETQNAFALGRKDLDLTPKQKVKQDDFFADLAEMEKETFTVKPKTKLRADKTNGTIEIDSHTTLTGVPALAWEYKLGNRSALEWILDQYKEKKPSDATIAERFNTYKFEDYKEQVIDLLRRVCNVSVKTMDIVNQMPNAD
;
A
#
# COMPACT_ATOMS: atom_id res chain seq x y z
N MET A 1 -25.49 -6.48 11.66
CA MET A 1 -26.36 -7.46 10.95
C MET A 1 -27.62 -7.76 11.74
N ASP A 2 -27.54 -7.91 13.05
CA ASP A 2 -28.73 -8.18 13.88
C ASP A 2 -29.77 -7.06 13.83
N SER A 3 -29.36 -5.78 13.92
CA SER A 3 -30.26 -4.65 13.71
C SER A 3 -30.96 -4.71 12.35
N TYR A 4 -30.22 -5.05 11.28
CA TYR A 4 -30.79 -5.19 9.93
C TYR A 4 -31.82 -6.34 9.86
N ASN A 5 -31.50 -7.50 10.44
CA ASN A 5 -32.41 -8.64 10.48
C ASN A 5 -33.64 -8.40 11.36
N LYS A 6 -33.53 -7.55 12.38
CA LYS A 6 -34.67 -7.07 13.18
C LYS A 6 -35.57 -6.18 12.32
N ASP A 7 -34.99 -5.24 11.58
CA ASP A 7 -35.72 -4.36 10.67
C ASP A 7 -36.38 -5.11 9.50
N LEU A 8 -35.76 -6.19 9.03
CA LEU A 8 -36.33 -7.09 8.02
C LEU A 8 -37.72 -7.60 8.44
N LYS A 9 -37.92 -7.88 9.73
CA LYS A 9 -39.21 -8.32 10.28
C LYS A 9 -40.23 -7.17 10.29
N THR A 10 -39.79 -5.97 10.63
CA THR A 10 -40.63 -4.75 10.71
C THR A 10 -41.10 -4.29 9.33
N PHE A 11 -40.23 -4.39 8.32
CA PHE A 11 -40.52 -3.96 6.95
C PHE A 11 -41.19 -5.03 6.09
N LYS A 12 -41.55 -6.17 6.68
CA LYS A 12 -42.23 -7.26 5.98
C LYS A 12 -43.52 -6.73 5.34
N ARG A 13 -43.64 -6.91 4.01
CA ARG A 13 -44.77 -6.45 3.16
C ARG A 13 -44.83 -4.94 2.88
N LYS A 14 -43.85 -4.14 3.27
CA LYS A 14 -43.77 -2.73 2.86
C LYS A 14 -43.14 -2.62 1.47
N SER A 15 -43.61 -1.66 0.68
CA SER A 15 -42.99 -1.27 -0.57
C SER A 15 -41.63 -0.62 -0.31
N LYS A 16 -40.79 -0.58 -1.35
CA LYS A 16 -39.46 0.00 -1.26
C LYS A 16 -39.49 1.49 -0.90
N ASP A 17 -40.50 2.23 -1.32
CA ASP A 17 -40.59 3.67 -1.05
C ASP A 17 -41.06 3.93 0.40
N GLU A 18 -42.03 3.15 0.91
CA GLU A 18 -42.38 3.18 2.35
C GLU A 18 -41.17 2.88 3.24
N ILE A 19 -40.34 1.89 2.86
CA ILE A 19 -39.12 1.55 3.59
C ILE A 19 -38.14 2.73 3.61
N LYS A 20 -37.93 3.41 2.48
CA LYS A 20 -37.02 4.56 2.41
C LYS A 20 -37.51 5.71 3.26
N ASP A 21 -38.81 6.00 3.23
CA ASP A 21 -39.40 7.09 4.00
C ASP A 21 -39.22 6.84 5.50
N GLU A 22 -39.49 5.62 5.96
CA GLU A 22 -39.27 5.25 7.36
C GLU A 22 -37.80 5.28 7.77
N ILE A 23 -36.89 4.78 6.93
CA ILE A 23 -35.44 4.86 7.18
C ILE A 23 -34.98 6.32 7.23
N GLY A 24 -35.54 7.19 6.38
CA GLY A 24 -35.22 8.62 6.34
C GLY A 24 -35.50 9.33 7.66
N ASN A 25 -36.51 8.88 8.39
CA ASN A 25 -36.96 9.44 9.66
C ASN A 25 -36.30 8.79 10.91
N ARG A 26 -35.46 7.76 10.73
CA ARG A 26 -34.80 7.05 11.85
C ARG A 26 -33.43 7.63 12.16
N ASP A 27 -33.01 7.40 13.40
CA ASP A 27 -31.60 7.55 13.77
C ASP A 27 -30.75 6.53 12.99
N LYS A 28 -29.73 7.02 12.28
CA LYS A 28 -28.87 6.23 11.40
C LYS A 28 -27.69 5.60 12.14
N ARG A 29 -27.70 5.61 13.47
CA ARG A 29 -26.59 5.10 14.30
C ARG A 29 -26.39 3.59 14.22
N GLU A 30 -27.41 2.80 13.91
CA GLU A 30 -27.26 1.33 13.89
C GLU A 30 -26.84 0.77 12.52
N ILE A 31 -27.34 1.36 11.44
CA ILE A 31 -27.15 0.86 10.08
C ILE A 31 -26.85 2.04 9.15
N LYS A 32 -25.70 1.96 8.47
CA LYS A 32 -25.41 2.83 7.33
C LYS A 32 -26.13 2.28 6.09
N TRP A 33 -27.32 2.81 5.83
CA TRP A 33 -28.14 2.39 4.69
C TRP A 33 -27.55 2.84 3.35
N SER A 34 -27.29 1.88 2.48
CA SER A 34 -26.94 2.11 1.08
C SER A 34 -28.07 1.68 0.15
N ARG A 35 -27.94 2.01 -1.14
CA ARG A 35 -28.90 1.55 -2.16
C ARG A 35 -28.99 0.03 -2.19
N ALA A 36 -27.86 -0.68 -2.12
CA ALA A 36 -27.82 -2.14 -2.10
C ALA A 36 -28.52 -2.71 -0.86
N VAL A 37 -28.22 -2.18 0.33
CA VAL A 37 -28.81 -2.66 1.60
C VAL A 37 -30.33 -2.45 1.63
N ILE A 38 -30.83 -1.31 1.11
CA ILE A 38 -32.27 -1.04 0.98
C ILE A 38 -32.93 -1.99 -0.03
N ASN A 39 -32.25 -2.33 -1.13
CA ASN A 39 -32.78 -3.31 -2.08
C ASN A 39 -32.88 -4.70 -1.47
N ASP A 40 -31.87 -5.11 -0.71
CA ASP A 40 -31.83 -6.43 -0.08
C ASP A 40 -32.94 -6.58 0.97
N ILE A 41 -33.18 -5.54 1.78
CA ILE A 41 -34.22 -5.61 2.82
C ILE A 41 -35.62 -5.66 2.21
N ALA A 42 -35.87 -4.89 1.14
CA ALA A 42 -37.13 -4.92 0.40
C ALA A 42 -37.40 -6.29 -0.25
N LYS A 43 -36.34 -7.07 -0.54
CA LYS A 43 -36.44 -8.44 -1.06
C LYS A 43 -36.55 -9.50 0.03
N GLY A 44 -36.56 -9.13 1.30
CA GLY A 44 -36.59 -10.11 2.39
C GLY A 44 -35.28 -10.87 2.59
N LYS A 45 -34.15 -10.37 2.07
CA LYS A 45 -32.85 -11.04 2.22
C LYS A 45 -32.34 -10.90 3.66
N GLN A 46 -31.96 -12.01 4.28
CA GLN A 46 -31.35 -12.01 5.61
C GLN A 46 -29.82 -11.95 5.50
N TYR A 47 -29.18 -11.24 6.42
CA TYR A 47 -27.71 -11.24 6.52
C TYR A 47 -27.25 -12.17 7.63
N LYS A 48 -26.13 -12.88 7.40
CA LYS A 48 -25.48 -13.73 8.40
C LYS A 48 -24.02 -13.32 8.50
N PHE A 49 -23.52 -13.21 9.73
CA PHE A 49 -22.11 -12.97 9.98
C PHE A 49 -21.31 -14.21 9.61
N ASP A 50 -20.24 -14.00 8.85
CA ASP A 50 -19.30 -15.02 8.43
C ASP A 50 -17.89 -14.54 8.79
N GLU A 51 -17.29 -15.16 9.79
CA GLU A 51 -15.96 -14.80 10.26
C GLU A 51 -14.89 -14.95 9.16
N THR A 52 -15.09 -15.86 8.20
CA THR A 52 -14.15 -16.06 7.09
C THR A 52 -14.10 -14.87 6.13
N ALA A 53 -15.14 -14.03 6.13
CA ALA A 53 -15.20 -12.79 5.38
C ALA A 53 -14.34 -11.67 6.00
N VAL A 54 -13.82 -11.84 7.22
CA VAL A 54 -12.83 -10.92 7.79
C VAL A 54 -11.46 -11.17 7.14
N GLN A 55 -10.92 -10.15 6.50
CA GLN A 55 -9.67 -10.23 5.74
C GLN A 55 -8.79 -9.02 6.00
N GLU A 56 -7.48 -9.17 5.75
CA GLU A 56 -6.57 -8.04 5.68
C GLU A 56 -6.69 -7.36 4.31
N SER A 57 -6.84 -6.05 4.32
CA SER A 57 -6.80 -5.19 3.15
C SER A 57 -5.63 -4.22 3.25
N MET A 58 -4.96 -3.98 2.13
CA MET A 58 -4.03 -2.88 2.01
C MET A 58 -4.84 -1.58 1.91
N TYR A 59 -5.02 -0.90 3.04
CA TYR A 59 -5.86 0.28 3.13
C TYR A 59 -5.20 1.51 2.53
N ARG A 60 -3.91 1.72 2.84
CA ARG A 60 -3.02 2.75 2.29
C ARG A 60 -1.63 2.14 2.13
N PRO A 61 -0.69 2.75 1.37
CA PRO A 61 0.66 2.22 1.26
C PRO A 61 1.26 1.92 2.64
N PHE A 62 1.76 0.71 2.81
CA PHE A 62 2.39 0.21 4.05
C PHE A 62 1.47 0.17 5.29
N VAL A 63 0.15 0.32 5.11
CA VAL A 63 -0.82 0.33 6.20
C VAL A 63 -2.00 -0.59 5.87
N LYS A 64 -2.07 -1.69 6.63
CA LYS A 64 -3.15 -2.66 6.54
C LYS A 64 -4.32 -2.25 7.42
N ALA A 65 -5.51 -2.69 7.05
CA ALA A 65 -6.68 -2.66 7.91
C ALA A 65 -7.47 -3.97 7.78
N SER A 66 -8.19 -4.34 8.82
CA SER A 66 -9.18 -5.42 8.73
C SER A 66 -10.42 -4.92 7.97
N ILE A 67 -10.89 -5.71 7.01
CA ILE A 67 -12.13 -5.47 6.27
C ILE A 67 -13.06 -6.67 6.44
N TYR A 68 -14.35 -6.41 6.55
CA TYR A 68 -15.38 -7.42 6.34
C TYR A 68 -15.76 -7.44 4.86
N PHE A 69 -15.18 -8.37 4.11
CA PHE A 69 -15.33 -8.48 2.66
C PHE A 69 -16.52 -9.38 2.29
N SER A 70 -17.70 -8.78 2.14
CA SER A 70 -18.97 -9.46 1.85
C SER A 70 -19.78 -8.70 0.80
N LYS A 71 -20.40 -9.46 -0.10
CA LYS A 71 -21.24 -8.93 -1.19
C LYS A 71 -22.43 -8.13 -0.67
N GLU A 72 -22.90 -8.45 0.54
CA GLU A 72 -24.02 -7.80 1.23
C GLU A 72 -23.64 -6.42 1.76
N LEU A 73 -22.42 -6.25 2.26
CA LEU A 73 -21.99 -5.06 3.00
C LEU A 73 -20.93 -4.21 2.29
N ASN A 74 -20.43 -4.66 1.14
CA ASN A 74 -19.58 -3.85 0.27
C ASN A 74 -20.35 -3.48 -0.99
N GLU A 75 -20.60 -2.18 -1.18
CA GLU A 75 -21.39 -1.67 -2.31
C GLU A 75 -20.82 -2.11 -3.67
N MET A 76 -19.49 -2.10 -3.81
CA MET A 76 -18.78 -2.45 -5.04
C MET A 76 -17.56 -3.32 -4.72
N GLN A 77 -17.61 -4.58 -5.12
CA GLN A 77 -16.47 -5.51 -5.02
C GLN A 77 -15.70 -5.66 -6.35
N TYR A 78 -16.25 -5.13 -7.45
CA TYR A 78 -15.70 -5.28 -8.80
C TYR A 78 -15.37 -6.75 -9.11
N GLN A 79 -14.15 -7.02 -9.60
CA GLN A 79 -13.67 -8.35 -9.91
C GLN A 79 -12.96 -9.04 -8.73
N LEU A 80 -12.79 -8.36 -7.59
CA LEU A 80 -12.02 -8.89 -6.43
C LEU A 80 -12.42 -10.32 -6.00
N PRO A 81 -13.72 -10.73 -6.02
CA PRO A 81 -14.09 -12.11 -5.69
C PRO A 81 -13.47 -13.19 -6.59
N TYR A 82 -13.00 -12.82 -7.78
CA TYR A 82 -12.31 -13.72 -8.73
C TYR A 82 -10.80 -13.51 -8.74
N LEU A 83 -10.27 -12.63 -7.89
CA LEU A 83 -8.84 -12.31 -7.84
C LEU A 83 -8.17 -12.81 -6.56
N ILE A 84 -8.92 -13.40 -5.64
CA ILE A 84 -8.41 -13.97 -4.40
C ILE A 84 -9.09 -15.32 -4.18
N ASN A 85 -8.29 -16.35 -3.90
CA ASN A 85 -8.78 -17.69 -3.55
C ASN A 85 -9.06 -17.81 -2.04
N ALA A 86 -9.53 -18.97 -1.59
CA ALA A 86 -9.79 -19.21 -0.17
C ALA A 86 -8.51 -19.10 0.70
N GLN A 87 -7.34 -19.38 0.12
CA GLN A 87 -6.02 -19.25 0.75
C GLN A 87 -5.52 -17.80 0.81
N LYS A 88 -6.25 -16.86 0.19
CA LYS A 88 -5.90 -15.44 0.12
C LYS A 88 -4.56 -15.16 -0.57
N GLU A 89 -4.20 -15.99 -1.54
CA GLU A 89 -2.94 -15.92 -2.27
C GLU A 89 -3.10 -15.21 -3.62
N ASN A 90 -2.53 -14.02 -3.75
CA ASN A 90 -2.24 -13.40 -5.04
C ASN A 90 -1.21 -12.27 -4.86
N SER A 91 -0.78 -11.66 -5.96
CA SER A 91 -0.02 -10.42 -5.97
C SER A 91 -0.68 -9.41 -6.91
N PHE A 92 -0.73 -8.17 -6.46
CA PHE A 92 -1.37 -7.08 -7.16
C PHE A 92 -0.38 -5.95 -7.38
N ILE A 93 -0.26 -5.45 -8.61
CA ILE A 93 0.34 -4.15 -8.89
C ILE A 93 -0.77 -3.11 -8.87
N CYS A 94 -0.78 -2.22 -7.87
CA CYS A 94 -1.78 -1.18 -7.72
C CYS A 94 -1.19 0.15 -8.17
N TYR A 95 -1.81 0.84 -9.13
CA TYR A 95 -1.34 2.15 -9.60
C TYR A 95 -2.41 3.22 -9.52
N VAL A 96 -1.99 4.48 -9.45
CA VAL A 96 -2.87 5.66 -9.43
C VAL A 96 -3.63 5.74 -10.76
N ALA A 97 -4.96 5.67 -10.70
CA ALA A 97 -5.87 5.77 -11.85
C ALA A 97 -6.67 7.07 -11.79
N GLY A 98 -5.98 8.21 -11.77
CA GLY A 98 -6.58 9.54 -11.71
C GLY A 98 -5.61 10.62 -12.18
N ASN A 99 -6.01 11.88 -12.03
CA ASN A 99 -5.30 13.02 -12.60
C ASN A 99 -4.87 14.08 -11.58
N ARG A 100 -5.19 13.92 -10.29
CA ARG A 100 -4.83 14.85 -9.20
C ARG A 100 -3.49 14.51 -8.58
N LEU A 101 -3.12 13.23 -8.59
CA LEU A 101 -1.83 12.73 -8.11
C LEU A 101 -0.89 12.43 -9.28
N ASP A 102 0.41 12.51 -9.01
CA ASP A 102 1.42 11.97 -9.92
C ASP A 102 1.32 10.44 -9.99
N PHE A 103 1.71 9.88 -11.14
CA PHE A 103 1.68 8.43 -11.31
C PHE A 103 2.58 7.74 -10.29
N SER A 104 2.02 6.75 -9.62
CA SER A 104 2.72 5.90 -8.65
C SER A 104 2.15 4.50 -8.73
N CYS A 105 2.98 3.50 -8.41
CA CYS A 105 2.55 2.12 -8.29
C CYS A 105 3.13 1.46 -7.03
N PHE A 106 2.41 0.47 -6.50
CA PHE A 106 2.71 -0.22 -5.26
C PHE A 106 2.21 -1.66 -5.36
N ALA A 107 3.04 -2.62 -4.95
CA ALA A 107 2.69 -4.03 -4.93
C ALA A 107 2.15 -4.47 -3.56
N THR A 108 1.13 -5.33 -3.57
CA THR A 108 0.58 -5.92 -2.35
C THR A 108 0.11 -7.35 -2.60
N LYS A 109 0.13 -8.18 -1.55
CA LYS A 109 -0.56 -9.49 -1.52
C LYS A 109 -1.94 -9.44 -0.87
N TYR A 110 -2.23 -8.37 -0.13
CA TYR A 110 -3.51 -8.16 0.55
C TYR A 110 -4.55 -7.53 -0.38
N LEU A 111 -5.84 -7.65 -0.03
CA LEU A 111 -6.95 -7.04 -0.76
C LEU A 111 -6.70 -5.55 -1.01
N PRO A 112 -6.57 -5.09 -2.27
CA PRO A 112 -6.29 -3.69 -2.54
C PRO A 112 -7.53 -2.82 -2.29
N ASN A 113 -7.35 -1.73 -1.56
CA ASN A 113 -8.40 -0.74 -1.38
C ASN A 113 -8.52 0.19 -2.59
N TYR A 114 -9.75 0.51 -3.01
CA TYR A 114 -10.00 1.44 -4.12
C TYR A 114 -9.33 2.81 -3.91
N ALA A 115 -9.26 3.29 -2.68
CA ALA A 115 -8.66 4.58 -2.33
C ALA A 115 -7.29 4.43 -1.68
N ILE A 116 -6.48 3.43 -2.07
CA ILE A 116 -5.13 3.22 -1.51
C ILE A 116 -4.28 4.50 -1.55
N TYR A 117 -4.39 5.34 -2.58
CA TYR A 117 -3.66 6.61 -2.69
C TYR A 117 -4.41 7.83 -2.13
N SER A 118 -5.50 7.60 -1.39
CA SER A 118 -6.40 8.58 -0.78
C SER A 118 -7.15 9.50 -1.75
N LEU A 119 -6.45 10.34 -2.53
CA LEU A 119 -7.10 11.33 -3.39
C LEU A 119 -7.67 10.64 -4.62
N ASP A 120 -6.82 10.06 -5.45
CA ASP A 120 -7.23 9.34 -6.66
C ASP A 120 -7.43 7.85 -6.40
N PRO A 121 -8.29 7.21 -7.21
CA PRO A 121 -8.52 5.79 -7.07
C PRO A 121 -7.32 4.98 -7.58
N ALA A 122 -7.25 3.73 -7.14
CA ALA A 122 -6.32 2.76 -7.68
C ALA A 122 -7.00 1.80 -8.64
N GLN A 123 -6.27 1.48 -9.71
CA GLN A 123 -6.51 0.29 -10.49
C GLN A 123 -5.46 -0.76 -10.12
N CYS A 124 -5.85 -2.03 -10.09
CA CYS A 124 -4.99 -3.13 -9.72
C CYS A 124 -4.84 -4.14 -10.86
N LEU A 125 -3.61 -4.62 -11.05
CA LEU A 125 -3.25 -5.66 -12.00
C LEU A 125 -2.88 -6.91 -11.20
N PRO A 126 -3.76 -7.93 -11.15
CA PRO A 126 -3.49 -9.16 -10.43
C PRO A 126 -2.59 -10.09 -11.27
N LEU A 127 -1.68 -10.81 -10.61
CA LEU A 127 -0.86 -11.85 -11.25
C LEU A 127 -1.73 -13.01 -11.73
N ASN A 128 -2.65 -13.46 -10.86
CA ASN A 128 -3.55 -14.56 -11.11
C ASN A 128 -5.02 -14.14 -11.03
N ARG A 129 -5.88 -14.93 -11.63
CA ARG A 129 -7.34 -14.91 -11.43
C ARG A 129 -7.79 -16.34 -11.11
N PHE A 130 -8.97 -16.46 -10.53
CA PHE A 130 -9.52 -17.71 -10.04
C PHE A 130 -10.93 -17.90 -10.60
N GLU A 131 -11.26 -19.15 -10.91
CA GLU A 131 -12.65 -19.53 -11.14
C GLU A 131 -13.41 -19.63 -9.82
N GLN A 132 -14.73 -19.46 -9.89
CA GLN A 132 -15.56 -19.55 -8.70
C GLN A 132 -15.42 -20.95 -8.07
N ASN A 133 -15.14 -21.00 -6.77
CA ASN A 133 -14.91 -22.23 -6.00
C ASN A 133 -13.65 -23.03 -6.40
N SER A 134 -12.75 -22.46 -7.21
CA SER A 134 -11.46 -23.05 -7.52
C SER A 134 -10.34 -22.31 -6.79
N ASN A 135 -9.44 -23.07 -6.17
CA ASN A 135 -8.21 -22.51 -5.62
C ASN A 135 -7.05 -22.54 -6.63
N GLN A 136 -7.27 -23.10 -7.82
CA GLN A 136 -6.22 -23.18 -8.84
C GLN A 136 -6.02 -21.82 -9.51
N PRO A 137 -4.82 -21.23 -9.42
CA PRO A 137 -4.53 -19.95 -10.03
C PRO A 137 -4.50 -20.08 -11.55
N ILE A 138 -5.16 -19.15 -12.23
CA ILE A 138 -5.07 -19.01 -13.68
C ILE A 138 -4.34 -17.70 -13.97
N GLY A 139 -3.16 -17.79 -14.58
CA GLY A 139 -2.32 -16.62 -14.86
C GLY A 139 -3.07 -15.57 -15.68
N ASN A 140 -3.06 -14.33 -15.20
CA ASN A 140 -3.81 -13.23 -15.81
C ASN A 140 -3.13 -12.70 -17.10
N ILE A 141 -1.82 -12.93 -17.23
CA ILE A 141 -1.08 -12.65 -18.47
C ILE A 141 -1.45 -13.71 -19.51
N THR A 142 -1.88 -13.24 -20.68
CA THR A 142 -2.37 -14.10 -21.77
C THR A 142 -1.22 -14.82 -22.48
N ASN A 143 -1.53 -15.95 -23.14
CA ASN A 143 -0.53 -16.63 -23.98
C ASN A 143 -0.13 -15.77 -25.19
N TRP A 144 -1.03 -14.90 -25.67
CA TRP A 144 -0.72 -13.91 -26.70
C TRP A 144 0.38 -12.96 -26.22
N ALA A 145 0.22 -12.34 -25.05
CA ALA A 145 1.23 -11.43 -24.49
C ALA A 145 2.56 -12.15 -24.25
N LEU A 146 2.52 -13.37 -23.69
CA LEU A 146 3.71 -14.20 -23.52
C LEU A 146 4.46 -14.43 -24.84
N ASN A 147 3.74 -14.76 -25.92
CA ASN A 147 4.31 -14.96 -27.24
C ASN A 147 4.94 -13.67 -27.79
N GLN A 148 4.33 -12.50 -27.58
CA GLN A 148 4.91 -11.22 -28.01
C GLN A 148 6.27 -10.97 -27.34
N PHE A 149 6.37 -11.14 -26.03
CA PHE A 149 7.64 -11.01 -25.30
C PHE A 149 8.67 -12.03 -25.79
N GLN A 150 8.31 -13.31 -25.87
CA GLN A 150 9.22 -14.37 -26.33
C GLN A 150 9.72 -14.11 -27.76
N THR A 151 8.83 -13.74 -28.68
CA THR A 151 9.19 -13.45 -30.07
C THR A 151 10.14 -12.26 -30.17
N HIS A 152 9.82 -11.15 -29.48
CA HIS A 152 10.66 -9.95 -29.49
C HIS A 152 12.07 -10.28 -29.00
N TYR A 153 12.22 -10.81 -27.79
CA TYR A 153 13.54 -11.03 -27.18
C TYR A 153 14.33 -12.21 -27.79
N GLN A 154 13.66 -13.22 -28.36
CA GLN A 154 14.35 -14.25 -29.15
C GLN A 154 14.87 -13.70 -30.48
N SER A 155 14.13 -12.79 -31.13
CA SER A 155 14.56 -12.18 -32.38
C SER A 155 15.78 -11.27 -32.18
N THR A 156 15.80 -10.49 -31.10
CA THR A 156 16.92 -9.64 -30.71
C THR A 156 18.17 -10.47 -30.43
N ALA A 157 18.07 -11.51 -29.60
CA ALA A 157 19.19 -12.40 -29.30
C ALA A 157 19.79 -13.07 -30.56
N LYS A 158 18.94 -13.45 -31.53
CA LYS A 158 19.40 -14.01 -32.81
C LYS A 158 20.10 -12.97 -33.69
N ALA A 159 19.63 -11.71 -33.68
CA ALA A 159 20.26 -10.63 -34.42
C ALA A 159 21.63 -10.28 -33.84
N GLU A 160 21.74 -10.18 -32.51
CA GLU A 160 23.00 -9.94 -31.79
C GLU A 160 24.02 -11.05 -32.03
N ALA A 161 23.61 -12.32 -31.94
CA ALA A 161 24.49 -13.45 -32.20
C ALA A 161 25.03 -13.45 -33.65
N ARG A 162 24.21 -13.04 -34.63
CA ARG A 162 24.63 -12.90 -36.03
C ARG A 162 25.56 -11.73 -36.26
N ALA A 163 25.35 -10.61 -35.57
CA ALA A 163 26.23 -9.45 -35.64
C ALA A 163 27.62 -9.78 -35.06
N LEU A 164 27.64 -10.46 -33.91
CA LEU A 164 28.88 -10.90 -33.27
C LEU A 164 29.68 -11.89 -34.14
N ALA A 165 29.00 -12.82 -34.81
CA ALA A 165 29.65 -13.78 -35.71
C ALA A 165 30.24 -13.14 -36.99
N ARG A 166 30.01 -11.84 -37.22
CA ARG A 166 30.52 -11.08 -38.37
C ARG A 166 31.55 -10.01 -37.99
N ALA A 167 31.82 -9.82 -36.70
CA ALA A 167 32.77 -8.83 -36.20
C ALA A 167 34.21 -9.36 -36.32
N ASP A 168 35.16 -8.51 -36.71
CA ASP A 168 36.59 -8.83 -36.76
C ASP A 168 37.20 -8.91 -35.33
N GLU A 169 38.37 -9.55 -35.17
CA GLU A 169 39.02 -9.79 -33.85
C GLU A 169 39.19 -8.52 -32.99
N SER A 170 39.33 -7.33 -33.60
CA SER A 170 39.41 -6.05 -32.87
C SER A 170 38.06 -5.53 -32.37
N GLU A 171 36.96 -5.84 -33.06
CA GLU A 171 35.59 -5.51 -32.65
C GLU A 171 35.05 -6.52 -31.64
N GLU A 172 35.52 -7.77 -31.70
CA GLU A 172 35.14 -8.84 -30.76
C GLU A 172 35.50 -8.48 -29.31
N SER A 173 36.64 -7.82 -29.07
CA SER A 173 37.05 -7.33 -27.74
C SER A 173 36.16 -6.19 -27.21
N ALA A 174 35.73 -5.27 -28.07
CA ALA A 174 34.81 -4.19 -27.71
C ALA A 174 33.39 -4.71 -27.43
N LEU A 175 32.92 -5.68 -28.24
CA LEU A 175 31.64 -6.38 -28.05
C LEU A 175 31.67 -7.35 -26.85
N ALA A 176 32.84 -7.93 -26.52
CA ALA A 176 33.03 -8.78 -25.33
C ALA A 176 33.00 -7.99 -24.02
N ASN A 177 33.56 -6.77 -24.01
CA ASN A 177 33.43 -5.86 -22.87
C ASN A 177 31.99 -5.31 -22.73
N ALA A 178 31.29 -5.09 -23.84
CA ALA A 178 29.85 -4.81 -23.81
C ALA A 178 29.03 -6.01 -23.28
N ARG A 179 29.52 -7.25 -23.47
CA ARG A 179 28.91 -8.51 -23.02
C ARG A 179 28.84 -8.69 -21.51
N ALA A 180 29.70 -8.04 -20.73
CA ALA A 180 29.55 -7.98 -19.27
C ALA A 180 28.25 -7.27 -18.84
N SER A 181 27.61 -6.55 -19.76
CA SER A 181 26.33 -5.86 -19.65
C SER A 181 25.25 -6.37 -20.62
N VAL A 182 25.42 -7.54 -21.27
CA VAL A 182 24.42 -8.11 -22.20
C VAL A 182 23.56 -9.19 -21.50
N PRO A 183 22.23 -9.23 -21.74
CA PRO A 183 21.29 -10.00 -20.94
C PRO A 183 21.46 -11.52 -21.07
N ASN A 184 21.25 -12.22 -19.96
CA ASN A 184 21.12 -13.68 -19.94
C ASN A 184 19.76 -14.09 -20.55
N HIS A 185 19.72 -14.25 -21.88
CA HIS A 185 18.55 -14.69 -22.65
C HIS A 185 18.28 -16.21 -22.59
N GLY A 186 19.04 -16.97 -21.78
CA GLY A 186 19.03 -18.44 -21.81
C GLY A 186 17.80 -19.12 -21.19
N ALA A 187 17.04 -18.42 -20.35
CA ALA A 187 15.81 -18.95 -19.74
C ALA A 187 14.56 -18.53 -20.54
N GLN A 188 13.63 -19.46 -20.75
CA GLN A 188 12.36 -19.16 -21.42
C GLN A 188 11.55 -18.16 -20.59
N ILE A 189 11.29 -16.97 -21.15
CA ILE A 189 10.47 -15.93 -20.52
C ILE A 189 9.13 -16.52 -20.09
N THR A 190 8.78 -16.37 -18.82
CA THR A 190 7.52 -16.82 -18.23
C THR A 190 6.53 -15.66 -18.06
N LYS A 191 5.28 -15.99 -17.74
CA LYS A 191 4.26 -14.98 -17.39
C LYS A 191 4.64 -14.20 -16.12
N GLN A 192 5.23 -14.87 -15.14
CA GLN A 192 5.66 -14.22 -13.91
C GLN A 192 6.78 -13.22 -14.18
N ASP A 193 7.71 -13.54 -15.09
CA ASP A 193 8.75 -12.61 -15.51
C ASP A 193 8.18 -11.34 -16.15
N ILE A 194 7.13 -11.47 -16.96
CA ILE A 194 6.43 -10.32 -17.55
C ILE A 194 5.73 -9.47 -16.48
N PHE A 195 5.19 -10.10 -15.44
CA PHE A 195 4.60 -9.38 -14.31
C PHE A 195 5.65 -8.56 -13.55
N TYR A 196 6.83 -9.14 -13.30
CA TYR A 196 7.95 -8.42 -12.70
C TYR A 196 8.46 -7.30 -13.62
N TYR A 197 8.70 -7.59 -14.90
CA TYR A 197 9.07 -6.59 -15.89
C TYR A 197 8.10 -5.41 -15.90
N THR A 198 6.79 -5.68 -15.86
CA THR A 198 5.74 -4.66 -15.75
C THR A 198 5.97 -3.77 -14.54
N TYR A 199 6.23 -4.36 -13.37
CA TYR A 199 6.46 -3.59 -12.16
C TYR A 199 7.73 -2.74 -12.23
N GLY A 200 8.81 -3.26 -12.82
CA GLY A 200 10.06 -2.54 -13.04
C GLY A 200 9.87 -1.34 -13.97
N VAL A 201 9.25 -1.53 -15.14
CA VAL A 201 8.98 -0.44 -16.10
C VAL A 201 8.10 0.65 -15.48
N LEU A 202 7.07 0.27 -14.73
CA LEU A 202 6.21 1.23 -14.05
C LEU A 202 6.93 2.02 -12.95
N HIS A 203 8.15 1.63 -12.54
CA HIS A 203 9.03 2.37 -11.64
C HIS A 203 10.01 3.30 -12.35
N SER A 204 10.23 3.16 -13.67
CA SER A 204 11.18 4.02 -14.40
C SER A 204 10.77 5.49 -14.36
N PRO A 205 11.64 6.39 -13.85
CA PRO A 205 11.40 7.83 -13.90
C PRO A 205 11.29 8.36 -15.33
N GLN A 206 12.07 7.82 -16.27
CA GLN A 206 12.01 8.25 -17.66
C GLN A 206 10.71 7.82 -18.32
N TYR A 207 10.27 6.57 -18.09
CA TYR A 207 8.97 6.08 -18.55
C TYR A 207 7.84 6.98 -18.03
N ARG A 208 7.80 7.23 -16.72
CA ARG A 208 6.79 8.07 -16.08
C ARG A 208 6.77 9.48 -16.64
N LYS A 209 7.94 10.08 -16.87
CA LYS A 209 8.08 11.42 -17.44
C LYS A 209 7.65 11.46 -18.91
N LYS A 210 8.10 10.49 -19.72
CA LYS A 210 7.80 10.41 -21.16
C LYS A 210 6.30 10.23 -21.42
N TYR A 211 5.62 9.43 -20.61
CA TYR A 211 4.21 9.08 -20.79
C TYR A 211 3.28 9.74 -19.77
N GLU A 212 3.70 10.80 -19.08
CA GLU A 212 2.98 11.42 -17.96
C GLU A 212 1.50 11.73 -18.29
N GLN A 213 1.27 12.34 -19.46
CA GLN A 213 -0.09 12.70 -19.89
C GLN A 213 -0.95 11.46 -20.19
N ASN A 214 -0.36 10.41 -20.77
CA ASN A 214 -1.06 9.15 -21.04
C ASN A 214 -1.38 8.43 -19.73
N LEU A 215 -0.43 8.35 -18.80
CA LEU A 215 -0.61 7.69 -17.50
C LEU A 215 -1.70 8.33 -16.64
N LYS A 216 -2.01 9.63 -16.84
CA LYS A 216 -3.12 10.34 -16.19
C LYS A 216 -4.50 10.06 -16.80
N ARG A 217 -4.58 9.44 -17.99
CA ARG A 217 -5.82 9.34 -18.78
C ARG A 217 -6.15 7.95 -19.30
N GLU A 218 -5.13 7.12 -19.52
CA GLU A 218 -5.22 5.83 -20.17
C GLU A 218 -4.54 4.73 -19.35
N PHE A 219 -4.85 3.50 -19.71
CA PHE A 219 -4.18 2.33 -19.16
C PHE A 219 -2.68 2.31 -19.56
N PRO A 220 -1.73 2.03 -18.64
CA PRO A 220 -0.31 2.02 -18.95
C PRO A 220 0.03 1.04 -20.09
N ARG A 221 0.84 1.52 -21.05
CA ARG A 221 1.37 0.69 -22.15
C ARG A 221 2.88 0.56 -21.96
N LEU A 222 3.39 -0.64 -22.06
CA LEU A 222 4.79 -0.95 -21.76
C LEU A 222 5.60 -1.03 -23.06
N PRO A 223 6.73 -0.29 -23.18
CA PRO A 223 7.71 -0.55 -24.23
C PRO A 223 8.45 -1.88 -23.97
N PHE A 224 9.13 -2.38 -25.00
CA PHE A 224 10.15 -3.42 -24.87
C PHE A 224 11.52 -2.75 -24.74
N TYR A 225 12.10 -2.80 -23.55
CA TYR A 225 13.47 -2.36 -23.31
C TYR A 225 14.46 -3.45 -23.67
N ALA A 226 15.69 -3.08 -24.05
CA ALA A 226 16.70 -4.01 -24.55
C ALA A 226 17.02 -5.14 -23.56
N ASP A 227 17.29 -4.80 -22.29
CA ASP A 227 17.66 -5.79 -21.27
C ASP A 227 16.44 -6.31 -20.47
N PHE A 228 15.67 -7.21 -21.07
CA PHE A 228 14.52 -7.82 -20.39
C PHE A 228 14.86 -8.38 -19.00
N ALA A 229 16.01 -9.05 -18.88
CA ALA A 229 16.41 -9.74 -17.66
C ALA A 229 16.62 -8.72 -16.52
N GLN A 230 17.33 -7.64 -16.79
CA GLN A 230 17.57 -6.58 -15.81
C GLN A 230 16.27 -5.89 -15.37
N TRP A 231 15.39 -5.55 -16.32
CA TRP A 231 14.09 -4.94 -16.02
C TRP A 231 13.16 -5.87 -15.23
N ARG A 232 13.17 -7.17 -15.54
CA ARG A 232 12.51 -8.21 -14.75
C ARG A 232 13.10 -8.27 -13.34
N ASP A 233 14.42 -8.31 -13.21
CA ASP A 233 15.09 -8.52 -11.92
C ASP A 233 14.89 -7.33 -10.98
N TRP A 234 15.01 -6.10 -11.49
CA TRP A 234 14.60 -4.90 -10.75
C TRP A 234 13.14 -4.96 -10.31
N GLY A 235 12.25 -5.33 -11.23
CA GLY A 235 10.83 -5.47 -10.91
C GLY A 235 10.54 -6.53 -9.86
N LYS A 236 11.26 -7.66 -9.88
CA LYS A 236 11.15 -8.72 -8.88
C LYS A 236 11.64 -8.25 -7.52
N GLU A 237 12.83 -7.64 -7.46
CA GLU A 237 13.39 -7.12 -6.21
C GLU A 237 12.49 -6.03 -5.60
N LEU A 238 12.03 -5.07 -6.41
CA LEU A 238 11.07 -4.06 -5.97
C LEU A 238 9.79 -4.70 -5.44
N MET A 239 9.24 -5.71 -6.10
CA MET A 239 8.01 -6.36 -5.66
C MET A 239 8.21 -7.10 -4.34
N ASP A 240 9.32 -7.81 -4.19
CA ASP A 240 9.69 -8.53 -2.96
C ASP A 240 9.84 -7.57 -1.78
N LEU A 241 10.49 -6.40 -1.99
CA LEU A 241 10.62 -5.34 -0.99
C LEU A 241 9.26 -4.81 -0.52
N HIS A 242 8.37 -4.51 -1.47
CA HIS A 242 7.08 -3.87 -1.16
C HIS A 242 6.05 -4.83 -0.57
N ILE A 243 5.99 -6.08 -1.05
CA ILE A 243 5.06 -7.09 -0.51
C ILE A 243 5.48 -7.52 0.90
N ASN A 244 6.78 -7.61 1.15
CA ASN A 244 7.34 -8.11 2.41
C ASN A 244 7.91 -6.97 3.28
N TYR A 245 7.34 -5.77 3.19
CA TYR A 245 7.84 -4.57 3.87
C TYR A 245 7.93 -4.73 5.40
N GLU A 246 7.01 -5.50 6.01
CA GLU A 246 6.98 -5.76 7.46
C GLU A 246 8.08 -6.71 7.92
N THR A 247 8.68 -7.48 7.00
CA THR A 247 9.74 -8.46 7.33
C THR A 247 11.11 -8.05 6.80
N GLN A 248 11.21 -6.91 6.09
CA GLN A 248 12.50 -6.36 5.67
C GLN A 248 13.37 -6.00 6.87
N ASN A 249 14.69 -6.05 6.68
CA ASN A 249 15.63 -5.59 7.70
C ASN A 249 15.35 -4.14 8.08
N ALA A 250 15.40 -3.85 9.37
CA ALA A 250 15.21 -2.50 9.88
C ALA A 250 16.41 -1.60 9.51
N PHE A 251 16.14 -0.38 9.06
CA PHE A 251 17.16 0.66 8.92
C PHE A 251 17.62 1.12 10.31
N ALA A 252 18.92 1.34 10.47
CA ALA A 252 19.54 1.70 11.76
C ALA A 252 19.29 3.18 12.15
N LEU A 253 18.02 3.54 12.37
CA LEU A 253 17.65 4.86 12.87
C LEU A 253 18.02 5.01 14.35
N GLY A 254 18.75 6.07 14.67
CA GLY A 254 19.02 6.46 16.05
C GLY A 254 17.72 6.80 16.78
N ARG A 255 17.61 6.44 18.06
CA ARG A 255 16.47 6.75 18.92
C ARG A 255 16.96 7.60 20.08
N LYS A 256 16.31 8.75 20.29
CA LYS A 256 16.53 9.62 21.43
C LYS A 256 15.25 9.67 22.24
N ASP A 257 15.34 9.22 23.48
CA ASP A 257 14.29 9.32 24.49
C ASP A 257 14.72 10.39 25.50
N LEU A 258 13.94 11.47 25.60
CA LEU A 258 14.08 12.49 26.63
C LEU A 258 13.72 11.94 28.01
N ASP A 259 14.69 11.83 28.91
CA ASP A 259 14.42 11.41 30.29
C ASP A 259 13.60 12.46 31.04
N LEU A 260 12.28 12.27 31.07
CA LEU A 260 11.34 13.09 31.84
C LEU A 260 11.37 12.66 33.32
N THR A 261 12.53 12.75 33.97
CA THR A 261 12.55 12.68 35.44
C THR A 261 11.76 13.89 36.00
N PRO A 262 10.91 13.72 37.02
CA PRO A 262 10.17 14.82 37.62
C PRO A 262 11.13 15.67 38.47
N LYS A 263 11.96 16.50 37.83
CA LYS A 263 12.78 17.51 38.52
C LYS A 263 12.98 18.74 37.65
N GLN A 264 12.09 19.71 37.82
CA GLN A 264 12.51 21.07 38.12
C GLN A 264 11.57 21.62 39.20
N LYS A 265 12.07 21.75 40.43
CA LYS A 265 11.46 22.62 41.43
C LYS A 265 11.49 24.02 40.83
N VAL A 266 10.34 24.54 40.41
CA VAL A 266 10.17 25.98 40.36
C VAL A 266 10.38 26.45 41.80
N LYS A 267 11.35 27.34 42.04
CA LYS A 267 11.43 28.01 43.34
C LYS A 267 10.14 28.81 43.45
N GLN A 268 9.23 28.32 44.28
CA GLN A 268 8.05 29.06 44.67
C GLN A 268 8.56 30.17 45.59
N ASP A 269 8.61 31.39 45.08
CA ASP A 269 8.83 32.56 45.93
C ASP A 269 7.67 32.61 46.94
N ASP A 270 8.01 32.38 48.20
CA ASP A 270 7.35 32.73 49.47
C ASP A 270 5.88 33.18 49.45
N PHE A 271 4.93 32.30 49.09
CA PHE A 271 3.50 32.59 49.34
C PHE A 271 2.63 31.42 49.81
N PHE A 272 3.14 30.18 49.88
CA PHE A 272 2.36 29.02 50.38
C PHE A 272 3.24 28.08 51.21
N ALA A 273 3.42 28.40 52.50
CA ALA A 273 4.16 27.54 53.44
C ALA A 273 3.34 26.31 53.92
N ASP A 274 2.01 26.33 53.75
CA ASP A 274 1.10 25.34 54.34
C ASP A 274 0.71 24.17 53.41
N LEU A 275 1.39 23.99 52.27
CA LEU A 275 1.14 22.86 51.35
C LEU A 275 2.19 21.74 51.43
N ALA A 276 3.00 21.72 52.49
CA ALA A 276 4.10 20.77 52.66
C ALA A 276 3.67 19.30 52.87
N GLU A 277 2.38 19.04 53.11
CA GLU A 277 1.83 17.70 53.34
C GLU A 277 0.95 17.15 52.21
N MET A 278 0.87 17.81 51.05
CA MET A 278 0.30 17.14 49.88
C MET A 278 1.34 16.14 49.36
N GLU A 279 0.99 14.85 49.44
CA GLU A 279 1.68 13.75 48.78
C GLU A 279 2.23 14.21 47.44
N LYS A 280 3.52 13.97 47.21
CA LYS A 280 4.12 14.10 45.88
C LYS A 280 3.49 13.03 44.99
N GLU A 281 2.25 13.24 44.58
CA GLU A 281 1.67 12.54 43.45
C GLU A 281 2.61 12.82 42.29
N THR A 282 3.39 11.81 41.94
CA THR A 282 4.22 11.83 40.75
C THR A 282 3.26 11.99 39.58
N PHE A 283 3.07 13.22 39.10
CA PHE A 283 2.38 13.49 37.86
C PHE A 283 3.19 12.86 36.73
N THR A 284 2.84 11.63 36.34
CA THR A 284 3.32 11.02 35.11
C THR A 284 2.70 11.79 33.94
N VAL A 285 3.46 12.75 33.40
CA VAL A 285 3.07 13.45 32.19
C VAL A 285 3.03 12.42 31.05
N LYS A 286 1.81 12.05 30.63
CA LYS A 286 1.64 11.15 29.48
C LYS A 286 2.26 11.78 28.23
N PRO A 287 3.12 11.06 27.48
CA PRO A 287 3.72 11.58 26.26
C PRO A 287 2.64 11.98 25.25
N LYS A 288 2.77 13.19 24.69
CA LYS A 288 1.85 13.67 23.66
C LYS A 288 2.30 13.19 22.29
N THR A 289 1.47 12.40 21.61
CA THR A 289 1.70 11.94 20.22
C THR A 289 1.96 13.11 19.28
N LYS A 290 2.98 12.99 18.42
CA LYS A 290 3.35 14.00 17.42
C LYS A 290 3.32 13.45 16.00
N LEU A 291 3.99 12.33 15.74
CA LEU A 291 4.11 11.69 14.43
C LEU A 291 4.41 12.71 13.31
N ARG A 292 5.50 13.45 13.48
CA ARG A 292 5.91 14.55 12.61
C ARG A 292 7.32 14.32 12.08
N ALA A 293 7.48 14.40 10.76
CA ALA A 293 8.78 14.35 10.11
C ALA A 293 9.36 15.75 9.93
N ASP A 294 10.65 15.88 10.18
CA ASP A 294 11.52 16.95 9.72
C ASP A 294 12.50 16.34 8.71
N LYS A 295 12.20 16.54 7.43
CA LYS A 295 12.95 15.95 6.32
C LYS A 295 14.33 16.60 6.16
N THR A 296 14.45 17.87 6.51
CA THR A 296 15.70 18.63 6.37
C THR A 296 16.74 18.13 7.35
N ASN A 297 16.32 17.86 8.59
CA ASN A 297 17.22 17.35 9.64
C ASN A 297 17.25 15.81 9.72
N GLY A 298 16.45 15.11 8.91
CA GLY A 298 16.38 13.65 8.90
C GLY A 298 15.85 13.08 10.23
N THR A 299 14.85 13.73 10.83
CA THR A 299 14.29 13.32 12.13
C THR A 299 12.78 13.08 12.07
N ILE A 300 12.29 12.19 12.92
CA ILE A 300 10.86 11.91 13.10
C ILE A 300 10.54 12.01 14.59
N GLU A 301 9.74 13.00 14.96
CA GLU A 301 9.17 13.13 16.30
C GLU A 301 8.00 12.15 16.43
N ILE A 302 8.16 11.12 17.26
CA ILE A 302 7.13 10.10 17.50
C ILE A 302 6.08 10.67 18.47
N ASP A 303 6.56 11.14 19.62
CA ASP A 303 5.78 11.85 20.63
C ASP A 303 6.64 12.91 21.32
N SER A 304 6.19 13.46 22.44
CA SER A 304 6.94 14.47 23.21
C SER A 304 8.21 13.94 23.87
N HIS A 305 8.39 12.61 23.95
CA HIS A 305 9.48 11.92 24.63
C HIS A 305 10.46 11.31 23.62
N THR A 306 9.96 10.65 22.59
CA THR A 306 10.75 9.84 21.65
C THR A 306 10.89 10.51 20.29
N THR A 307 12.14 10.59 19.81
CA THR A 307 12.49 11.08 18.47
C THR A 307 13.42 10.10 17.78
N LEU A 308 13.12 9.76 16.52
CA LEU A 308 14.02 9.02 15.64
C LEU A 308 14.89 9.99 14.84
N THR A 309 16.16 9.64 14.65
CA THR A 309 17.17 10.48 13.98
C THR A 309 17.96 9.68 12.95
N GLY A 310 18.52 10.36 11.96
CA GLY A 310 19.36 9.73 10.94
C GLY A 310 18.57 9.09 9.79
N VAL A 311 17.37 9.60 9.51
CA VAL A 311 16.60 9.20 8.33
C VAL A 311 17.30 9.77 7.09
N PRO A 312 17.77 8.93 6.14
CA PRO A 312 18.44 9.41 4.94
C PRO A 312 17.52 10.28 4.07
N ALA A 313 18.08 11.29 3.41
CA ALA A 313 17.34 12.15 2.48
C ALA A 313 16.62 11.33 1.39
N LEU A 314 17.32 10.31 0.86
CA LEU A 314 16.84 9.40 -0.17
C LEU A 314 15.54 8.67 0.23
N ALA A 315 15.34 8.38 1.52
CA ALA A 315 14.13 7.70 1.99
C ALA A 315 12.84 8.53 1.78
N TRP A 316 12.98 9.86 1.72
CA TRP A 316 11.86 10.78 1.48
C TRP A 316 11.50 10.93 0.00
N GLU A 317 12.39 10.53 -0.90
CA GLU A 317 12.18 10.62 -2.35
C GLU A 317 11.24 9.53 -2.86
N TYR A 318 11.18 8.39 -2.18
CA TYR A 318 10.22 7.33 -2.51
C TYR A 318 8.79 7.76 -2.16
N LYS A 319 8.13 8.36 -3.15
CA LYS A 319 6.77 8.88 -3.07
C LYS A 319 5.75 7.93 -3.71
N LEU A 320 4.60 7.85 -3.04
CA LEU A 320 3.42 7.14 -3.49
C LEU A 320 2.26 8.12 -3.49
N GLY A 321 2.01 8.72 -4.66
CA GLY A 321 1.18 9.92 -4.78
C GLY A 321 1.90 11.14 -4.22
N ASN A 322 1.23 11.87 -3.33
CA ASN A 322 1.75 13.14 -2.78
C ASN A 322 2.57 13.01 -1.49
N ARG A 323 2.80 11.79 -1.01
CA ARG A 323 3.48 11.51 0.27
C ARG A 323 4.59 10.48 0.06
N SER A 324 5.67 10.64 0.83
CA SER A 324 6.66 9.58 0.97
C SER A 324 6.07 8.35 1.68
N ALA A 325 6.67 7.19 1.50
CA ALA A 325 6.28 5.97 2.19
C ALA A 325 6.23 6.13 3.73
N LEU A 326 7.21 6.86 4.30
CA LEU A 326 7.25 7.16 5.73
C LEU A 326 6.11 8.10 6.16
N GLU A 327 5.79 9.11 5.35
CA GLU A 327 4.66 10.00 5.65
C GLU A 327 3.30 9.31 5.60
N TRP A 328 3.15 8.25 4.80
CA TRP A 328 1.95 7.42 4.83
C TRP A 328 1.75 6.77 6.20
N ILE A 329 2.80 6.17 6.75
CA ILE A 329 2.76 5.57 8.11
C ILE A 329 2.42 6.65 9.14
N LEU A 330 3.15 7.77 9.14
CA LEU A 330 2.93 8.85 10.10
C LEU A 330 1.50 9.43 10.04
N ASP A 331 0.90 9.51 8.86
CA ASP A 331 -0.47 10.02 8.71
C ASP A 331 -1.53 9.04 9.19
N GLN A 332 -1.35 7.75 8.92
CA GLN A 332 -2.37 6.75 9.21
C GLN A 332 -2.38 6.32 10.67
N TYR A 333 -1.24 6.36 11.36
CA TYR A 333 -1.14 6.05 12.80
C TYR A 333 -1.42 7.27 13.70
N LYS A 334 -1.81 8.42 13.13
CA LYS A 334 -2.33 9.54 13.93
C LYS A 334 -3.70 9.20 14.48
N GLU A 335 -3.90 9.48 15.76
CA GLU A 335 -5.22 9.46 16.37
C GLU A 335 -6.11 10.49 15.67
N LYS A 336 -7.25 10.01 15.15
CA LYS A 336 -8.25 10.82 14.46
C LYS A 336 -9.58 10.59 15.13
N LYS A 337 -10.32 11.66 15.40
CA LYS A 337 -11.70 11.54 15.86
C LYS A 337 -12.58 11.15 14.67
N PRO A 338 -13.26 9.99 14.68
CA PRO A 338 -14.20 9.63 13.62
C PRO A 338 -15.28 10.71 13.47
N SER A 339 -15.65 11.05 12.24
CA SER A 339 -16.74 12.00 11.97
C SER A 339 -18.12 11.38 12.21
N ASP A 340 -18.26 10.08 12.00
CA ASP A 340 -19.47 9.34 12.30
C ASP A 340 -19.64 9.22 13.83
N ALA A 341 -20.77 9.70 14.34
CA ALA A 341 -21.04 9.74 15.78
C ALA A 341 -21.05 8.35 16.43
N THR A 342 -21.57 7.34 15.73
CA THR A 342 -21.60 5.96 16.24
C THR A 342 -20.20 5.39 16.34
N ILE A 343 -19.39 5.60 15.29
CA ILE A 343 -18.00 5.15 15.28
C ILE A 343 -17.20 5.89 16.37
N ALA A 344 -17.41 7.20 16.51
CA ALA A 344 -16.77 8.00 17.55
C ALA A 344 -17.10 7.54 18.97
N GLU A 345 -18.38 7.18 19.22
CA GLU A 345 -18.85 6.77 20.54
C GLU A 345 -18.48 5.31 20.87
N ARG A 346 -18.65 4.39 19.92
CA ARG A 346 -18.57 2.93 20.18
C ARG A 346 -17.28 2.27 19.72
N PHE A 347 -16.55 2.88 18.78
CA PHE A 347 -15.44 2.23 18.09
C PHE A 347 -14.15 3.08 18.01
N ASN A 348 -14.11 4.25 18.65
CA ASN A 348 -12.91 5.09 18.73
C ASN A 348 -11.95 4.62 19.84
N THR A 349 -11.50 3.37 19.71
CA THR A 349 -10.67 2.69 20.72
C THR A 349 -9.18 2.83 20.46
N TYR A 350 -8.77 3.29 19.28
CA TYR A 350 -7.36 3.44 18.93
C TYR A 350 -6.65 4.46 19.83
N LYS A 351 -5.52 4.04 20.40
CA LYS A 351 -4.58 4.87 21.15
C LYS A 351 -3.18 4.63 20.61
N PHE A 352 -2.49 5.68 20.20
CA PHE A 352 -1.17 5.57 19.59
C PHE A 352 -0.15 4.93 20.55
N GLU A 353 -0.29 5.19 21.85
CA GLU A 353 0.56 4.64 22.91
C GLU A 353 0.69 3.11 22.82
N ASP A 354 -0.42 2.40 22.52
CA ASP A 354 -0.46 0.94 22.42
C ASP A 354 0.31 0.40 21.20
N TYR A 355 0.54 1.24 20.19
CA TYR A 355 1.18 0.88 18.92
C TYR A 355 2.55 1.53 18.72
N LYS A 356 3.01 2.34 19.68
CA LYS A 356 4.22 3.17 19.53
C LYS A 356 5.43 2.37 19.05
N GLU A 357 5.75 1.27 19.71
CA GLU A 357 6.93 0.45 19.38
C GLU A 357 6.76 -0.28 18.03
N GLN A 358 5.55 -0.75 17.72
CA GLN A 358 5.23 -1.32 16.41
C GLN A 358 5.43 -0.28 15.29
N VAL A 359 5.00 0.96 15.49
CA VAL A 359 5.16 2.03 14.51
C VAL A 359 6.63 2.41 14.34
N ILE A 360 7.41 2.45 15.42
CA ILE A 360 8.86 2.69 15.33
C ILE A 360 9.55 1.59 14.52
N ASP A 361 9.25 0.31 14.79
CA ASP A 361 9.79 -0.81 14.02
C ASP A 361 9.39 -0.72 12.55
N LEU A 362 8.11 -0.46 12.28
CA LEU A 362 7.58 -0.31 10.92
C LEU A 362 8.27 0.84 10.18
N LEU A 363 8.45 2.00 10.81
CA LEU A 363 9.17 3.15 10.22
C LEU A 363 10.61 2.79 9.87
N ARG A 364 11.31 2.03 10.72
CA ARG A 364 12.69 1.57 10.43
C ARG A 364 12.73 0.64 9.22
N ARG A 365 11.80 -0.31 9.12
CA ARG A 365 11.75 -1.24 7.99
C ARG A 365 11.37 -0.54 6.70
N VAL A 366 10.35 0.32 6.74
CA VAL A 366 9.92 1.08 5.56
C VAL A 366 10.95 2.13 5.17
N CYS A 367 11.76 2.65 6.09
CA CYS A 367 12.91 3.48 5.75
C CYS A 367 13.93 2.70 4.90
N ASN A 368 14.23 1.45 5.27
CA ASN A 368 15.11 0.58 4.47
C ASN A 368 14.49 0.26 3.10
N VAL A 369 13.19 -0.06 3.07
CA VAL A 369 12.44 -0.26 1.81
C VAL A 369 12.57 0.95 0.91
N SER A 370 12.31 2.17 1.43
CA SER A 370 12.41 3.40 0.64
C SER A 370 13.80 3.60 0.04
N VAL A 371 14.86 3.43 0.84
CA VAL A 371 16.25 3.59 0.39
C VAL A 371 16.56 2.60 -0.72
N LYS A 372 16.31 1.30 -0.50
CA LYS A 372 16.57 0.26 -1.50
C LYS A 372 15.76 0.45 -2.77
N THR A 373 14.49 0.84 -2.64
CA THR A 373 13.65 1.15 -3.80
C THR A 373 14.25 2.28 -4.63
N MET A 374 14.73 3.34 -3.99
CA MET A 374 15.38 4.44 -4.71
C MET A 374 16.74 4.06 -5.29
N ASP A 375 17.52 3.21 -4.61
CA ASP A 375 18.79 2.69 -5.15
C ASP A 375 18.55 1.93 -6.47
N ILE A 376 17.49 1.13 -6.55
CA ILE A 376 17.08 0.43 -7.77
C ILE A 376 16.58 1.42 -8.83
N VAL A 377 15.67 2.32 -8.46
CA VAL A 377 15.08 3.32 -9.37
C VAL A 377 16.15 4.21 -10.00
N ASN A 378 17.19 4.57 -9.25
CA ASN A 378 18.28 5.41 -9.72
C ASN A 378 19.24 4.69 -10.70
N GLN A 379 19.18 3.37 -10.80
CA GLN A 379 19.93 2.60 -11.80
C GLN A 379 19.21 2.54 -13.16
N MET A 380 17.86 2.64 -13.18
CA MET A 380 17.04 2.47 -14.38
C MET A 380 17.37 3.44 -15.53
N PRO A 381 17.66 4.74 -15.29
CA PRO A 381 18.00 5.67 -16.38
C PRO A 381 19.18 5.26 -17.25
N ASN A 382 20.06 4.38 -16.77
CA ASN A 382 21.22 3.89 -17.51
C ASN A 382 20.89 2.72 -18.44
N ALA A 383 19.66 2.20 -18.40
CA ALA A 383 19.20 1.02 -19.14
C ALA A 383 17.96 1.27 -20.02
N ASP A 384 17.48 2.52 -20.07
CA ASP A 384 16.35 2.99 -20.90
C ASP A 384 16.74 3.20 -22.38
#